data_AF-A0A1B9KPU8-F1
#
_entry.id   AF-A0A1B9KPU8-F1
#
_cell.length_a   1.000
_cell.length_b   1.000
_cell.length_c   1.000
_cell.angle_alpha   90.00
_cell.angle_beta   90.00
_cell.angle_gamma   90.00
#
_symmetry.space_group_name_H-M   'P 1'
#
loop_
_entity.id
_entity.type
_entity.pdbx_description
1 polymer ?
#
loop_
_entity_poly.entity_id
_entity_poly.type
_entity_poly.pdbx_seq_one_letter_code
_entity_poly.pdbx_strand_id
1 'polypeptide(L)'
;MAFRPNDKDIEFIVQASKTHRVVVTVYLDRPAVLAPIKQYASAIIANFGVNDNVLFDRLFDNKPYLAKMPFSLPDSMDSVQHQASNLPNDMKALYPFGYGLTH
;
A
#
# COMPACT_ATOMS: atom_id res chain seq x y z
N MET A 1 7.07 -5.57 -7.49
CA MET A 1 8.24 -5.58 -6.57
C MET A 1 7.80 -6.14 -5.23
N ALA A 2 8.58 -7.02 -4.62
CA ALA A 2 8.42 -7.39 -3.22
C ALA A 2 9.49 -6.68 -2.39
N PHE A 3 9.15 -6.34 -1.15
CA PHE A 3 10.13 -5.90 -0.16
C PHE A 3 11.22 -6.96 -0.01
N ARG A 4 12.47 -6.52 0.17
CA ARG A 4 13.59 -7.44 0.33
C ARG A 4 13.49 -8.14 1.69
N PRO A 5 13.95 -9.40 1.81
CA PRO A 5 14.21 -9.95 3.14
C PRO A 5 15.22 -9.05 3.87
N ASN A 6 14.94 -8.72 5.14
CA ASN A 6 15.65 -7.73 5.97
C ASN A 6 15.62 -6.28 5.45
N ASP A 7 14.46 -5.85 4.96
CA ASP A 7 14.23 -4.45 4.64
C ASP A 7 14.24 -3.59 5.92
N LYS A 8 15.19 -2.65 6.01
CA LYS A 8 15.35 -1.76 7.17
C LYS A 8 14.11 -0.90 7.40
N ASP A 9 13.36 -0.57 6.34
CA ASP A 9 12.15 0.23 6.46
C ASP A 9 11.03 -0.59 7.13
N ILE A 10 10.94 -1.89 6.81
CA ILE A 10 10.00 -2.81 7.49
C ILE A 10 10.40 -2.97 8.95
N GLU A 11 11.68 -3.19 9.24
CA GLU A 11 12.16 -3.31 10.62
C GLU A 11 11.82 -2.07 11.44
N PHE A 12 12.01 -0.89 10.86
CA PHE A 12 11.65 0.38 11.48
C PHE A 12 10.14 0.47 11.75
N ILE A 13 9.30 0.16 10.77
CA ILE A 13 7.83 0.13 10.92
C ILE A 13 7.42 -0.82 12.05
N VAL A 14 8.02 -2.02 12.11
CA VAL A 14 7.75 -3.01 13.16
C VAL A 14 8.15 -2.51 14.54
N GLN A 15 9.28 -1.80 14.68
CA GLN A 15 9.67 -1.26 15.98
C GLN A 15 8.76 -0.10 16.40
N ALA A 16 8.43 0.81 15.47
CA ALA A 16 7.54 1.93 15.74
C ALA A 16 6.13 1.46 16.15
N SER A 17 5.59 0.42 15.49
CA SER A 17 4.25 -0.09 15.76
C SER A 17 4.08 -0.71 17.15
N LYS A 18 5.17 -1.05 17.85
CA LYS A 18 5.12 -1.60 19.22
C LYS A 18 4.68 -0.56 20.26
N THR A 19 4.90 0.72 19.98
CA THR A 19 4.70 1.81 20.96
C THR A 19 3.82 2.94 20.43
N HIS A 20 3.68 3.07 19.11
CA HIS A 20 2.95 4.16 18.47
C HIS A 20 2.02 3.63 17.36
N ARG A 21 0.97 4.39 17.06
CA ARG A 21 0.21 4.20 15.82
C ARG A 21 1.06 4.66 14.64
N VAL A 22 1.17 3.81 13.62
CA VAL A 22 2.02 4.07 12.46
C VAL A 22 1.16 4.28 11.23
N VAL A 23 1.28 5.44 10.58
CA VAL A 23 0.75 5.69 9.24
C VAL A 23 1.89 5.51 8.25
N VAL A 24 1.73 4.61 7.28
CA VAL A 24 2.75 4.34 6.26
C VAL A 24 2.29 4.93 4.94
N THR A 25 3.08 5.84 4.37
CA THR A 25 2.91 6.27 2.99
C THR A 25 3.81 5.46 2.08
N VAL A 26 3.27 4.95 0.98
CA VAL A 26 4.00 4.15 0.00
C VAL A 26 3.87 4.81 -1.36
N TYR A 27 4.99 5.20 -1.94
CA TYR A 27 5.01 5.63 -3.34
C TYR A 27 4.83 4.40 -4.25
N LEU A 28 3.80 4.41 -5.09
CA LEU A 28 3.43 3.30 -5.96
C LEU A 28 3.35 3.76 -7.41
N ASP A 29 4.46 3.62 -8.15
CA ASP A 29 4.46 3.77 -9.62
C ASP A 29 3.94 2.51 -10.34
N ARG A 30 3.94 1.37 -9.65
CA ARG A 30 3.57 0.03 -10.13
C ARG A 30 3.00 -0.84 -8.99
N PRO A 31 2.29 -1.93 -9.30
CA PRO A 31 1.84 -2.88 -8.28
C PRO A 31 2.97 -3.46 -7.41
N ALA A 32 2.74 -3.51 -6.10
CA ALA A 32 3.67 -4.04 -5.11
C ALA A 32 2.95 -4.91 -4.07
N VAL A 33 3.68 -5.86 -3.48
CA VAL A 33 3.16 -6.72 -2.40
C VAL A 33 3.29 -5.98 -1.07
N LEU A 34 2.17 -5.52 -0.50
CA LEU A 34 2.14 -4.76 0.77
C LEU A 34 1.87 -5.62 2.01
N ALA A 35 1.73 -6.93 1.85
CA ALA A 35 1.44 -7.85 2.95
C ALA A 35 2.39 -7.72 4.16
N PRO A 36 3.71 -7.53 3.99
CA PRO A 36 4.63 -7.42 5.13
C PRO A 36 4.37 -6.23 6.05
N ILE A 37 3.89 -5.10 5.52
CA ILE A 37 3.66 -3.88 6.29
C ILE A 37 2.22 -3.74 6.80
N LYS A 38 1.25 -4.43 6.15
CA LYS A 38 -0.18 -4.30 6.45
C LYS A 38 -0.53 -4.55 7.91
N GLN A 39 0.11 -5.53 8.55
CA GLN A 39 -0.17 -5.90 9.94
C GLN A 39 0.40 -4.95 10.98
N TYR A 40 1.35 -4.09 10.60
CA TYR A 40 2.04 -3.17 11.50
C TYR A 40 1.58 -1.72 11.32
N ALA A 41 0.96 -1.41 10.18
CA ALA A 41 0.43 -0.09 9.87
C ALA A 41 -1.01 0.08 10.40
N SER A 42 -1.26 1.18 11.10
CA SER A 42 -2.61 1.63 11.46
C SER A 42 -3.38 2.16 10.24
N ALA A 43 -2.66 2.76 9.29
CA ALA A 43 -3.18 3.18 8.00
C ALA A 43 -2.07 3.10 6.94
N ILE A 44 -2.44 2.78 5.70
CA ILE A 44 -1.55 2.80 4.55
C ILE A 44 -2.10 3.78 3.52
N ILE A 45 -1.25 4.70 3.07
CA ILE A 45 -1.57 5.66 2.01
C ILE A 45 -0.72 5.35 0.79
N ALA A 46 -1.37 4.89 -0.27
CA ALA A 46 -0.77 4.83 -1.59
C ALA A 46 -0.63 6.24 -2.16
N ASN A 47 0.60 6.70 -2.37
CA ASN A 47 0.90 7.97 -2.99
C ASN A 47 1.49 7.73 -4.40
N PHE A 48 1.20 8.65 -5.33
CA PHE A 48 1.58 8.52 -6.74
C PHE A 48 2.45 9.70 -7.19
N GLY A 49 3.37 10.15 -6.32
CA GLY A 49 4.25 11.28 -6.60
C GLY A 49 3.62 12.63 -6.21
N VAL A 50 2.79 12.63 -5.18
CA VAL A 50 2.24 13.84 -4.59
C VAL A 50 3.34 14.65 -3.89
N ASN A 51 3.21 15.98 -3.89
CA ASN A 51 4.10 16.85 -3.12
C ASN A 51 3.88 16.64 -1.60
N ASP A 52 4.95 16.68 -0.82
CA ASP A 52 4.92 16.48 0.64
C ASP A 52 3.94 17.41 1.36
N ASN A 53 3.89 18.69 0.99
CA ASN A 53 2.95 19.64 1.61
C ASN A 53 1.49 19.19 1.39
N VAL A 54 1.17 18.75 0.17
CA VAL A 54 -0.17 18.26 -0.15
C VAL A 54 -0.47 16.95 0.57
N LEU A 55 0.52 16.07 0.75
CA LEU A 55 0.38 14.84 1.52
C LEU A 55 0.07 15.15 2.99
N PHE A 56 0.84 16.03 3.62
CA PHE A 56 0.65 16.40 5.02
C PHE A 56 -0.65 17.19 5.24
N ASP A 57 -0.98 18.13 4.36
CA ASP A 57 -2.25 18.85 4.41
C ASP A 57 -3.43 17.86 4.37
N ARG A 58 -3.38 16.86 3.48
CA ARG A 58 -4.42 15.82 3.41
C ARG A 58 -4.44 14.88 4.61
N LEU A 59 -3.30 14.59 5.21
CA LEU A 59 -3.19 13.75 6.39
C LEU A 59 -3.79 14.40 7.64
N PHE A 60 -3.67 15.72 7.77
CA PHE A 60 -4.12 16.47 8.95
C PHE A 60 -5.49 17.13 8.78
N ASP A 61 -6.00 17.23 7.56
CA ASP A 61 -7.36 17.70 7.28
C ASP A 61 -8.40 16.58 7.51
N ASN A 62 -9.64 16.96 7.86
CA ASN A 62 -10.76 16.07 8.12
C ASN A 62 -11.59 15.75 6.87
N LYS A 63 -11.06 15.99 5.67
CA LYS A 63 -11.76 15.71 4.41
C LYS A 63 -11.69 14.22 4.06
N PRO A 64 -12.78 13.64 3.52
CA PRO A 64 -12.78 12.24 3.12
C PRO A 64 -11.80 11.96 1.97
N TYR A 65 -11.29 10.73 1.94
CA TYR A 65 -10.49 10.19 0.84
C TYR A 65 -11.42 9.61 -0.23
N LEU A 66 -11.39 10.19 -1.43
CA LEU A 66 -12.28 9.78 -2.54
C LEU A 66 -11.55 8.98 -3.63
N ALA A 67 -10.21 8.98 -3.60
CA ALA A 67 -9.39 8.33 -4.62
C ALA A 67 -9.56 6.81 -4.57
N LYS A 68 -9.53 6.20 -5.77
CA LYS A 68 -9.62 4.75 -5.96
C LYS A 68 -8.34 4.24 -6.60
N MET A 69 -7.94 3.03 -6.23
CA MET A 69 -6.70 2.40 -6.68
C MET A 69 -6.75 2.19 -8.21
N PRO A 70 -5.75 2.67 -8.96
CA PRO A 70 -5.74 2.58 -10.43
C PRO A 70 -5.31 1.20 -10.95
N PHE A 71 -4.88 0.28 -10.08
CA PHE A 71 -4.53 -1.10 -10.40
C PHE A 71 -4.74 -2.03 -9.21
N SER A 72 -4.81 -3.33 -9.43
CA SER A 72 -4.88 -4.32 -8.36
C SER A 72 -3.52 -4.51 -7.70
N LEU A 73 -3.48 -4.60 -6.37
CA LEU A 73 -2.29 -4.93 -5.58
C LEU A 73 -2.29 -6.42 -5.24
N PRO A 74 -1.22 -7.17 -5.58
CA PRO A 74 -1.14 -8.59 -5.28
C PRO A 74 -1.07 -8.86 -3.77
N ASP A 75 -1.60 -10.01 -3.34
CA ASP A 75 -1.46 -10.47 -1.95
C ASP A 75 -0.08 -11.07 -1.65
N SER A 76 0.61 -11.57 -2.67
CA SER A 76 1.88 -12.27 -2.57
C SER A 76 2.62 -12.28 -3.92
N MET A 77 3.91 -12.60 -3.90
CA MET A 77 4.67 -12.81 -5.14
C MET A 77 4.23 -14.06 -5.90
N ASP A 78 3.74 -15.07 -5.18
CA ASP A 78 3.18 -16.28 -5.76
C ASP A 78 1.95 -15.96 -6.64
N SER A 79 1.05 -15.11 -6.16
CA SER A 79 -0.10 -14.64 -6.96
C SER A 79 0.31 -13.87 -8.22
N VAL A 80 1.45 -13.16 -8.19
CA VAL A 80 1.99 -12.48 -9.38
C VAL A 80 2.52 -13.50 -10.38
N GLN A 81 3.18 -14.58 -9.92
CA GLN A 81 3.74 -15.62 -10.78
C GLN A 81 2.66 -16.47 -11.45
N HIS A 82 1.55 -16.72 -10.76
CA HIS A 82 0.42 -17.48 -11.29
C HIS A 82 -0.51 -16.67 -12.20
N GLN A 83 -0.35 -15.34 -12.26
CA GLN A 83 -1.19 -14.50 -13.11
C GLN A 83 -0.98 -14.83 -14.60
N ALA A 84 -2.08 -15.14 -15.29
CA ALA A 84 -2.05 -15.31 -16.73
C ALA A 84 -1.78 -13.97 -17.43
N SER A 85 -0.68 -13.88 -18.18
CA SER A 85 -0.23 -12.65 -18.85
C SER A 85 -1.28 -12.06 -19.82
N ASN A 86 -2.16 -12.91 -20.35
CA ASN A 86 -3.22 -12.54 -21.29
C ASN A 86 -4.55 -12.12 -20.62
N LEU A 87 -4.68 -12.23 -19.29
CA LEU A 87 -5.91 -11.89 -18.58
C LEU A 87 -5.65 -10.75 -17.57
N PRO A 88 -6.36 -9.61 -17.70
CA PRO A 88 -6.23 -8.52 -16.74
C PRO A 88 -6.91 -8.91 -15.41
N ASN A 89 -6.27 -8.57 -14.29
CA ASN A 89 -6.79 -8.72 -12.92
C ASN A 89 -7.14 -10.16 -12.49
N ASP A 90 -6.59 -11.20 -13.13
CA ASP A 90 -6.83 -12.61 -12.77
C ASP A 90 -5.93 -13.12 -11.62
N MET A 91 -5.47 -12.21 -10.75
CA MET A 91 -4.64 -12.55 -9.60
C MET A 91 -5.39 -12.32 -8.30
N LYS A 92 -5.07 -13.10 -7.27
CA LYS A 92 -5.57 -12.84 -5.92
C LYS A 92 -4.97 -11.52 -5.40
N ALA A 93 -5.84 -10.54 -5.17
CA ALA A 93 -5.46 -9.19 -4.81
C ALA A 93 -5.67 -8.92 -3.32
N LEU A 94 -4.67 -8.31 -2.68
CA LEU A 94 -4.82 -7.73 -1.35
C LEU A 94 -5.76 -6.52 -1.37
N TYR A 95 -5.64 -5.72 -2.43
CA TYR A 95 -6.48 -4.57 -2.73
C TYR A 95 -6.83 -4.60 -4.22
N PRO A 96 -8.09 -4.84 -4.61
CA PRO A 96 -8.46 -4.93 -6.02
C PRO A 96 -8.42 -3.56 -6.72
N PHE A 97 -8.45 -3.57 -8.05
CA PHE A 97 -8.71 -2.36 -8.84
C PHE A 97 -9.96 -1.63 -8.33
N GLY A 98 -9.89 -0.30 -8.25
CA GLY A 98 -10.98 0.51 -7.72
C GLY A 98 -11.12 0.46 -6.20
N TYR A 99 -10.23 -0.24 -5.46
CA TYR A 99 -10.24 -0.23 -4.01
C TYR A 99 -9.90 1.16 -3.45
N GLY A 100 -10.56 1.55 -2.38
CA GLY A 100 -10.25 2.77 -1.64
C GLY A 100 -11.24 2.88 -0.49
N LEU A 101 -10.74 3.19 0.70
CA LEU A 101 -11.58 3.33 1.89
C LEU A 101 -12.61 4.43 1.65
N THR A 102 -13.87 4.12 1.91
CA THR A 102 -14.98 5.08 1.89
C THR A 102 -15.40 5.27 3.33
N HIS A 103 -14.94 6.35 3.95
CA HIS A 103 -15.48 6.86 5.20
C HIS A 103 -16.06 8.24 4.93
#